data_AF-A0AAP2GWX7-F1
#
_entry.id   AF-A0AAP2GWX7-F1
#
_cell.length_a   1.000
_cell.length_b   1.000
_cell.length_c   1.000
_cell.angle_alpha   90.00
_cell.angle_beta   90.00
_cell.angle_gamma   90.00
#
_symmetry.space_group_name_H-M   'P 1'
#
loop_
_entity.id
_entity.type
_entity.pdbx_description
1 polymer ?
#
loop_
_entity_poly.entity_id
_entity_poly.type
_entity_poly.pdbx_seq_one_letter_code
_entity_poly.pdbx_strand_id
1 'polypeptide(L)'
;MSTSDEPPTSTACIPFSIDTATILENRNLDALIASLDAANFTSHTKFESMPGVIKTFLGSLDENKFLIANPGEDWQATDVVLGKRLPNRRLLYLGVGQDIALLAYYKGGIGKSERILIFRFTERCVIDFWCGGVLTNLKTKEQIVEYLKGNKNKHWGLNTNVIYI
;
A
#
# COMPACT_ATOMS: atom_id res chain seq x y z
N MET A 1 -12.37 -11.64 -49.71
CA MET A 1 -11.67 -12.04 -48.48
C MET A 1 -11.33 -10.77 -47.73
N SER A 2 -12.15 -10.40 -46.75
CA SER A 2 -11.86 -9.30 -45.84
C SER A 2 -11.80 -9.92 -44.46
N THR A 3 -10.59 -10.07 -43.92
CA THR A 3 -10.35 -10.42 -42.53
C THR A 3 -10.53 -9.16 -41.71
N SER A 4 -11.63 -9.10 -40.96
CA SER A 4 -11.81 -8.14 -39.89
C SER A 4 -10.83 -8.51 -38.78
N ASP A 5 -9.79 -7.70 -38.58
CA ASP A 5 -9.00 -7.73 -37.36
C ASP A 5 -9.89 -7.28 -36.21
N GLU A 6 -10.32 -8.23 -35.36
CA GLU A 6 -10.88 -7.89 -34.06
C GLU A 6 -9.79 -7.24 -33.20
N PRO A 7 -10.08 -6.12 -32.51
CA PRO A 7 -9.14 -5.53 -31.58
C PRO A 7 -8.87 -6.51 -30.43
N PRO A 8 -7.63 -6.57 -29.89
CA PRO A 8 -7.29 -7.48 -28.82
C PRO A 8 -8.25 -7.27 -27.64
N THR A 9 -8.86 -8.36 -27.22
CA THR A 9 -9.88 -8.43 -26.18
C THR A 9 -9.38 -7.70 -24.94
N SER A 10 -10.07 -6.60 -24.60
CA SER A 10 -9.87 -5.84 -23.37
C SER A 10 -9.68 -6.81 -22.20
N THR A 11 -8.47 -6.91 -21.65
CA THR A 11 -8.17 -7.73 -20.47
C THR A 11 -9.17 -7.33 -19.39
N ALA A 12 -10.09 -8.25 -19.08
CA ALA A 12 -11.13 -8.01 -18.09
C ALA A 12 -10.43 -7.75 -16.75
N CYS A 13 -10.81 -6.65 -16.12
CA CYS A 13 -10.29 -6.27 -14.82
C CYS A 13 -11.05 -7.05 -13.75
N ILE A 14 -10.41 -8.06 -13.18
CA ILE A 14 -10.97 -8.91 -12.12
C ILE A 14 -10.64 -8.26 -10.77
N PRO A 15 -11.58 -8.24 -9.79
CA PRO A 15 -11.26 -7.81 -8.43
C PRO A 15 -10.03 -8.55 -7.90
N PHE A 16 -9.03 -7.80 -7.45
CA PHE A 16 -7.81 -8.39 -6.92
C PHE A 16 -8.09 -9.16 -5.63
N SER A 17 -7.68 -10.43 -5.59
CA SER A 17 -7.73 -11.25 -4.38
C SER A 17 -6.35 -11.30 -3.75
N ILE A 18 -6.27 -11.03 -2.44
CA ILE A 18 -5.00 -11.09 -1.72
C ILE A 18 -4.58 -12.55 -1.56
N ASP A 19 -3.45 -12.92 -2.17
CA ASP A 19 -2.73 -14.14 -1.83
C ASP A 19 -1.84 -13.87 -0.60
N THR A 20 -2.34 -14.26 0.57
CA THR A 20 -1.65 -14.06 1.85
C THR A 20 -0.34 -14.85 1.94
N ALA A 21 -0.25 -16.03 1.29
CA ALA A 21 0.99 -16.82 1.27
C ALA A 21 2.08 -16.10 0.48
N THR A 22 1.73 -15.50 -0.65
CA THR A 22 2.65 -14.68 -1.45
C THR A 22 3.22 -13.52 -0.64
N ILE A 23 2.42 -12.85 0.19
CA ILE A 23 2.89 -11.74 1.04
C ILE A 23 3.73 -12.24 2.22
N LEU A 24 3.25 -13.25 2.96
CA LEU A 24 3.94 -13.80 4.14
C LEU A 24 5.32 -14.37 3.79
N GLU A 25 5.47 -14.92 2.59
CA GLU A 25 6.72 -15.48 2.09
C GLU A 25 7.51 -14.50 1.20
N ASN A 26 7.06 -13.24 1.06
CA ASN A 26 7.68 -12.22 0.20
C ASN A 26 7.89 -12.63 -1.26
N ARG A 27 7.06 -13.52 -1.81
CA ARG A 27 7.28 -14.09 -3.16
C ARG A 27 7.24 -13.04 -4.27
N ASN A 28 6.44 -11.99 -4.11
CA ASN A 28 6.33 -10.87 -5.07
C ASN A 28 7.18 -9.65 -4.70
N LEU A 29 7.77 -9.60 -3.50
CA LEU A 29 8.43 -8.39 -2.99
C LEU A 29 9.63 -7.96 -3.84
N ASP A 30 10.40 -8.91 -4.38
CA ASP A 30 11.59 -8.57 -5.19
C ASP A 30 11.23 -7.86 -6.50
N ALA A 31 10.20 -8.34 -7.19
CA ALA A 31 9.69 -7.70 -8.40
C ALA A 31 9.12 -6.31 -8.09
N LEU A 32 8.45 -6.16 -6.94
CA LEU A 32 7.91 -4.89 -6.49
C LEU A 32 9.03 -3.90 -6.11
N ILE A 33 10.09 -4.32 -5.41
CA ILE A 33 11.26 -3.49 -5.12
C ILE A 33 11.91 -3.01 -6.42
N ALA A 34 12.12 -3.90 -7.39
CA ALA A 34 12.68 -3.51 -8.68
C ALA A 34 11.80 -2.49 -9.42
N SER A 35 10.48 -2.66 -9.36
CA SER A 35 9.52 -1.70 -9.92
C SER A 35 9.57 -0.36 -9.20
N LEU A 36 9.71 -0.36 -7.87
CA LEU A 36 9.88 0.86 -7.08
C LEU A 36 11.17 1.59 -7.49
N ASP A 37 12.30 0.90 -7.60
CA ASP A 37 13.58 1.51 -8.01
C ASP A 37 13.44 2.22 -9.36
N ALA A 38 12.86 1.55 -10.35
CA ALA A 38 12.78 2.04 -11.73
C ALA A 38 11.74 3.17 -11.91
N ALA A 39 10.70 3.21 -11.09
CA ALA A 39 9.60 4.15 -11.29
C ALA A 39 9.92 5.58 -10.80
N ASN A 40 9.50 6.57 -11.59
CA ASN A 40 9.45 7.95 -11.14
C ASN A 40 8.16 8.19 -10.35
N PHE A 41 8.29 8.82 -9.20
CA PHE A 41 7.17 9.07 -8.30
C PHE A 41 6.90 10.56 -8.16
N THR A 42 5.61 10.91 -8.13
CA THR A 42 5.18 12.17 -7.52
C THR A 42 4.81 11.89 -6.07
N SER A 43 5.41 12.63 -5.15
CA SER A 43 5.09 12.53 -3.73
C SER A 43 3.90 13.43 -3.38
N HIS A 44 3.01 12.92 -2.53
CA HIS A 44 1.80 13.60 -2.10
C HIS A 44 1.71 13.62 -0.57
N THR A 45 1.18 14.73 -0.03
CA THR A 45 0.88 14.87 1.40
C THR A 45 -0.59 14.60 1.72
N LYS A 46 -1.40 14.27 0.71
CA LYS A 46 -2.84 14.07 0.84
C LYS A 46 -3.23 12.71 0.34
N PHE A 47 -3.93 11.92 1.16
CA PHE A 47 -4.39 10.58 0.77
C PHE A 47 -5.36 10.62 -0.42
N GLU A 48 -6.06 11.73 -0.61
CA GLU A 48 -7.01 11.94 -1.70
C GLU A 48 -6.34 11.80 -3.08
N SER A 49 -5.02 12.09 -3.17
CA SER A 49 -4.21 11.92 -4.40
C SER A 49 -3.97 10.46 -4.78
N MET A 50 -4.31 9.50 -3.93
CA MET A 50 -4.24 8.07 -4.27
C MET A 50 -5.18 7.74 -5.44
N PRO A 51 -4.74 6.91 -6.42
CA PRO A 51 -5.60 6.44 -7.49
C PRO A 51 -6.90 5.81 -7.00
N GLY A 52 -8.00 6.11 -7.71
CA GLY A 52 -9.35 5.65 -7.33
C GLY A 52 -9.45 4.13 -7.17
N VAL A 53 -8.81 3.38 -8.07
CA VAL A 53 -8.79 1.90 -8.03
C VAL A 53 -8.13 1.36 -6.76
N ILE A 54 -7.08 2.01 -6.26
CA ILE A 54 -6.42 1.62 -5.01
C ILE A 54 -7.30 2.00 -3.81
N LYS A 55 -7.92 3.19 -3.81
CA LYS A 55 -8.86 3.58 -2.74
C LYS A 55 -10.04 2.62 -2.64
N THR A 56 -10.62 2.22 -3.76
CA THR A 56 -11.69 1.21 -3.80
C THR A 56 -11.21 -0.14 -3.29
N PHE A 57 -10.02 -0.59 -3.70
CA PHE A 57 -9.42 -1.82 -3.20
C PHE A 57 -9.25 -1.77 -1.68
N LEU A 58 -8.58 -0.75 -1.14
CA LEU A 58 -8.39 -0.57 0.31
C LEU A 58 -9.71 -0.47 1.08
N GLY A 59 -10.70 0.23 0.54
CA GLY A 59 -12.02 0.37 1.14
C GLY A 59 -12.85 -0.92 1.16
N SER A 60 -12.45 -1.94 0.39
CA SER A 60 -13.04 -3.29 0.45
C SER A 60 -12.43 -4.16 1.54
N LEU A 61 -11.21 -3.84 2.01
CA LEU A 61 -10.46 -4.59 3.02
C LEU A 61 -10.73 -4.10 4.46
N ASP A 62 -11.21 -2.88 4.62
CA ASP A 62 -11.40 -2.23 5.92
C ASP A 62 -12.85 -1.77 6.08
N GLU A 63 -13.48 -2.16 7.19
CA GLU A 63 -14.86 -1.77 7.51
C GLU A 63 -15.03 -0.24 7.57
N ASN A 64 -13.97 0.46 8.01
CA ASN A 64 -13.93 1.92 8.06
C ASN A 64 -13.42 2.55 6.75
N LYS A 65 -13.52 1.84 5.63
CA LYS A 65 -13.16 2.34 4.29
C LYS A 65 -11.75 2.90 4.17
N PHE A 66 -10.82 2.37 4.97
CA PHE A 66 -9.43 2.80 5.03
C PHE A 66 -9.28 4.28 5.37
N LEU A 67 -10.07 4.77 6.34
CA LEU A 67 -9.89 6.13 6.86
C LEU A 67 -8.47 6.35 7.39
N ILE A 68 -7.85 7.43 6.92
CA ILE A 68 -6.48 7.81 7.23
C ILE A 68 -6.40 9.34 7.32
N ALA A 69 -5.75 9.84 8.37
CA ALA A 69 -5.49 11.26 8.55
C ALA A 69 -4.27 11.68 7.71
N ASN A 70 -4.30 12.90 7.18
CA ASN A 70 -3.15 13.49 6.49
C ASN A 70 -2.05 13.91 7.49
N PRO A 71 -0.82 14.17 7.03
CA PRO A 71 0.25 14.66 7.89
C PRO A 71 -0.16 15.97 8.57
N GLY A 72 -0.03 16.01 9.90
CA GLY A 72 -0.40 17.16 10.73
C GLY A 72 -1.85 17.15 11.23
N GLU A 73 -2.71 16.27 10.73
CA GLU A 73 -4.08 16.12 11.23
C GLU A 73 -4.14 15.23 12.49
N ASP A 74 -5.18 15.47 13.30
CA ASP A 74 -5.49 14.67 14.48
C ASP A 74 -5.89 13.25 14.09
N TRP A 75 -5.37 12.28 14.83
CA TRP A 75 -5.61 10.87 14.60
C TRP A 75 -5.47 10.10 15.92
N GLN A 76 -6.07 8.92 15.96
CA GLN A 76 -6.06 8.07 17.13
C GLN A 76 -4.84 7.14 17.12
N ALA A 77 -3.81 7.52 17.87
CA ALA A 77 -2.57 6.73 17.99
C ALA A 77 -2.70 5.54 18.95
N THR A 78 -3.55 5.65 19.97
CA THR A 78 -3.73 4.65 21.03
C THR A 78 -5.12 4.00 20.99
N ASP A 79 -5.33 2.91 21.69
CA ASP A 79 -6.62 2.26 21.90
C ASP A 79 -7.58 3.10 22.76
N VAL A 80 -7.04 4.00 23.58
CA VAL A 80 -7.82 4.99 24.32
C VAL A 80 -8.50 5.99 23.37
N VAL A 81 -9.83 5.93 23.31
CA VAL A 81 -10.68 6.89 22.58
C VAL A 81 -11.26 7.91 23.57
N LEU A 82 -10.92 9.19 23.43
CA LEU A 82 -11.54 10.27 24.18
C LEU A 82 -12.23 11.22 23.20
N GLY A 83 -13.57 11.31 23.27
CA GLY A 83 -14.35 12.22 22.42
C GLY A 83 -14.66 11.67 21.02
N LYS A 84 -14.49 12.51 19.99
CA LYS A 84 -14.84 12.17 18.60
C LYS A 84 -13.99 11.00 18.08
N ARG A 85 -14.63 10.07 17.36
CA ARG A 85 -13.92 8.99 16.66
C ARG A 85 -13.04 9.57 15.54
N LEU A 86 -11.73 9.47 15.71
CA LEU A 86 -10.72 9.90 14.73
C LEU A 86 -10.23 8.70 13.90
N PRO A 87 -9.62 8.92 12.72
CA PRO A 87 -8.92 7.86 12.01
C PRO A 87 -7.84 7.23 12.89
N ASN A 88 -7.73 5.89 12.87
CA ASN A 88 -6.66 5.17 13.57
C ASN A 88 -5.41 5.00 12.69
N ARG A 89 -5.37 5.63 11.51
CA ARG A 89 -4.22 5.64 10.60
C ARG A 89 -3.80 7.09 10.35
N ARG A 90 -2.50 7.33 10.17
CA ARG A 90 -1.97 8.62 9.71
C ARG A 90 -0.92 8.44 8.63
N LEU A 91 -1.08 9.17 7.54
CA LEU A 91 -0.18 9.16 6.40
C LEU A 91 1.24 9.61 6.79
N LEU A 92 2.25 8.86 6.32
CA LEU A 92 3.66 9.20 6.43
C LEU A 92 4.25 9.57 5.08
N TYR A 93 3.98 8.74 4.09
CA TYR A 93 4.47 8.93 2.72
C TYR A 93 3.45 8.37 1.73
N LEU A 94 3.19 9.12 0.66
CA LEU A 94 2.46 8.65 -0.50
C LEU A 94 3.26 9.01 -1.75
N GLY A 95 3.71 8.01 -2.49
CA GLY A 95 4.23 8.14 -3.83
C GLY A 95 3.29 7.49 -4.83
N VAL A 96 2.95 8.21 -5.90
CA VAL A 96 2.23 7.64 -7.05
C VAL A 96 3.10 7.74 -8.30
N GLY A 97 3.36 6.61 -8.94
CA GLY A 97 3.93 6.48 -10.28
C GLY A 97 2.85 6.11 -11.30
N GLN A 98 3.26 5.81 -12.54
CA GLN A 98 2.33 5.52 -13.64
C GLN A 98 1.47 4.28 -13.38
N ASP A 99 2.08 3.20 -12.88
CA ASP A 99 1.46 1.89 -12.68
C ASP A 99 1.87 1.23 -11.35
N ILE A 100 2.47 2.02 -10.46
CA ILE A 100 2.92 1.61 -9.13
C ILE A 100 2.68 2.71 -8.11
N ALA A 101 2.24 2.34 -6.91
CA ALA A 101 2.04 3.25 -5.79
C ALA A 101 2.71 2.70 -4.53
N LEU A 102 3.25 3.61 -3.73
CA LEU A 102 3.91 3.32 -2.46
C LEU A 102 3.29 4.16 -1.36
N LEU A 103 2.78 3.51 -0.32
CA LEU A 103 2.14 4.14 0.82
C LEU A 103 2.81 3.68 2.10
N ALA A 104 3.22 4.63 2.94
CA ALA A 104 3.60 4.38 4.32
C ALA A 104 2.68 5.15 5.26
N TYR A 105 2.30 4.52 6.38
CA TYR A 105 1.41 5.12 7.37
C TYR A 105 1.66 4.57 8.77
N TYR A 106 1.32 5.37 9.77
CA TYR A 106 1.14 4.89 11.13
C TYR A 106 -0.23 4.24 11.28
N LYS A 107 -0.28 3.12 12.02
CA LYS A 107 -1.51 2.49 12.53
C LYS A 107 -1.48 2.51 14.06
N GLY A 108 -2.53 3.05 14.66
CA GLY A 108 -2.73 3.12 16.10
C GLY A 108 -3.49 1.90 16.65
N GLY A 109 -3.72 1.91 17.96
CA GLY A 109 -4.34 0.81 18.73
C GLY A 109 -3.58 0.62 20.05
N ILE A 110 -3.45 -0.62 20.52
CA ILE A 110 -2.69 -0.93 21.77
C ILE A 110 -1.24 -0.40 21.71
N GLY A 111 -0.72 -0.16 20.50
CA GLY A 111 0.47 0.66 20.26
C GLY A 111 0.47 1.27 18.86
N LYS A 112 1.49 2.09 18.59
CA LYS A 112 1.74 2.67 17.27
C LYS A 112 2.66 1.76 16.47
N SER A 113 2.20 1.34 15.29
CA SER A 113 3.01 0.58 14.32
C SER A 113 3.11 1.33 13.01
N GLU A 114 4.20 1.12 12.26
CA GLU A 114 4.37 1.65 10.91
C GLU A 114 4.14 0.55 9.89
N ARG A 115 3.44 0.90 8.81
CA ARG A 115 3.04 -0.02 7.75
C ARG A 115 3.44 0.51 6.40
N ILE A 116 3.87 -0.39 5.53
CA ILE A 116 4.14 -0.13 4.11
C ILE A 116 3.14 -0.93 3.29
N LEU A 117 2.62 -0.31 2.24
CA LEU A 117 1.81 -0.91 1.20
C LEU A 117 2.43 -0.58 -0.16
N ILE A 118 2.57 -1.60 -1.01
CA ILE A 118 3.02 -1.46 -2.39
C ILE A 118 1.92 -2.00 -3.29
N PHE A 119 1.57 -1.24 -4.32
CA PHE A 119 0.53 -1.62 -5.28
C PHE A 119 1.09 -1.53 -6.68
N ARG A 120 0.88 -2.57 -7.49
CA ARG A 120 0.87 -2.42 -8.95
C ARG A 120 -0.57 -2.29 -9.38
N PHE A 121 -0.83 -1.38 -10.32
CA PHE A 121 -2.19 -1.13 -10.79
C PHE A 121 -2.21 -0.73 -12.25
N THR A 122 -3.38 -0.94 -12.85
CA THR A 122 -3.79 -0.33 -14.11
C THR A 122 -4.82 0.75 -13.81
N GLU A 123 -5.27 1.48 -14.83
CA GLU A 123 -6.39 2.43 -14.66
C GLU A 123 -7.68 1.79 -14.12
N ARG A 124 -7.81 0.46 -14.18
CA ARG A 124 -9.04 -0.27 -13.85
C ARG A 124 -8.95 -1.06 -12.54
N CYS A 125 -7.79 -1.64 -12.21
CA CYS A 125 -7.62 -2.48 -11.01
C CYS A 125 -6.20 -2.47 -10.47
N VAL A 126 -6.12 -2.89 -9.20
CA VAL A 126 -4.90 -3.43 -8.60
C VAL A 126 -4.59 -4.79 -9.25
N ILE A 127 -3.34 -5.02 -9.62
CA ILE A 127 -2.86 -6.26 -10.27
C ILE A 127 -1.78 -6.97 -9.45
N ASP A 128 -1.14 -6.27 -8.52
CA ASP A 128 -0.23 -6.86 -7.54
C ASP A 128 -0.25 -6.02 -6.27
N PHE A 129 -0.02 -6.67 -5.14
CA PHE A 129 -0.11 -6.06 -3.82
C PHE A 129 0.85 -6.72 -2.84
N TRP A 130 1.51 -5.89 -2.05
CA TRP A 130 2.29 -6.34 -0.91
C TRP A 130 2.12 -5.39 0.26
N CYS A 131 2.16 -5.93 1.48
CA CYS A 131 2.14 -5.14 2.70
C CYS A 131 3.10 -5.71 3.76
N GLY A 132 3.60 -4.83 4.61
CA GLY A 132 4.50 -5.22 5.69
C GLY A 132 4.59 -4.21 6.82
N GLY A 133 5.03 -4.69 7.98
CA GLY A 133 5.28 -3.87 9.16
C GLY A 133 6.74 -3.39 9.21
N VAL A 134 6.94 -2.15 9.67
CA VAL A 134 8.28 -1.59 9.90
C VAL A 134 8.42 -1.03 11.30
N LEU A 135 9.65 -1.05 11.81
CA LEU A 135 10.00 -0.60 13.18
C LEU A 135 10.85 0.68 13.15
N THR A 136 10.72 1.48 12.10
CA THR A 136 11.50 2.70 11.87
C THR A 136 10.69 3.71 11.07
N ASN A 137 11.02 5.00 11.17
CA ASN A 137 10.26 6.14 10.63
C ASN A 137 10.65 6.48 9.19
N LEU A 138 10.07 5.76 8.23
CA LEU A 138 10.39 5.89 6.81
C LEU A 138 9.51 6.95 6.15
N LYS A 139 10.12 8.00 5.60
CA LYS A 139 9.39 9.19 5.09
C LYS A 139 9.59 9.46 3.60
N THR A 140 10.45 8.69 2.94
CA THR A 140 10.81 8.88 1.54
C THR A 140 10.84 7.55 0.81
N LYS A 141 10.68 7.57 -0.51
CA LYS A 141 10.81 6.38 -1.37
C LYS A 141 12.15 5.68 -1.14
N GLU A 142 13.24 6.44 -1.12
CA GLU A 142 14.61 5.95 -1.04
C GLU A 142 14.83 5.19 0.27
N GLN A 143 14.43 5.78 1.39
CA GLN A 143 14.49 5.13 2.70
C GLN A 143 13.67 3.86 2.76
N ILE A 144 12.46 3.88 2.18
CA ILE A 144 11.59 2.70 2.15
C ILE A 144 12.24 1.58 1.34
N VAL A 145 12.71 1.88 0.13
CA VAL A 145 13.32 0.89 -0.76
C VAL A 145 14.61 0.32 -0.15
N GLU A 146 15.47 1.15 0.42
CA GLU A 146 16.68 0.72 1.12
C GLU A 146 16.34 -0.22 2.29
N TYR A 147 15.33 0.15 3.09
CA TYR A 147 14.86 -0.69 4.19
C TYR A 147 14.35 -2.04 3.69
N LEU A 148 13.51 -2.06 2.64
CA LEU A 148 12.99 -3.30 2.07
C LEU A 148 14.12 -4.22 1.58
N LYS A 149 15.09 -3.68 0.84
CA LYS A 149 16.26 -4.44 0.36
C LYS A 149 17.08 -5.06 1.50
N GLY A 150 17.30 -4.29 2.57
CA GLY A 150 18.07 -4.76 3.73
C GLY A 150 17.33 -5.75 4.63
N ASN A 151 16.01 -5.87 4.51
CA ASN A 151 15.18 -6.63 5.46
C ASN A 151 14.34 -7.76 4.82
N LYS A 152 14.18 -7.80 3.48
CA LYS A 152 13.32 -8.78 2.78
C LYS A 152 13.57 -10.25 3.09
N ASN A 153 14.80 -10.62 3.45
CA ASN A 153 15.22 -12.00 3.73
C ASN A 153 15.23 -12.34 5.22
N LYS A 154 14.84 -11.40 6.10
CA LYS A 154 14.77 -11.65 7.53
C LYS A 154 13.49 -12.42 7.84
N HIS A 155 13.60 -13.45 8.69
CA HIS A 155 12.45 -14.21 9.17
C HIS A 155 11.59 -13.44 10.18
N TRP A 156 11.97 -12.21 10.53
CA TRP A 156 11.30 -11.33 11.47
C TRP A 156 11.13 -9.92 10.88
N GLY A 157 10.13 -9.17 11.36
CA GLY A 157 9.90 -7.77 10.99
C GLY A 157 8.82 -7.60 9.91
N LEU A 158 9.23 -7.60 8.63
CA LEU A 158 8.36 -7.23 7.50
C LEU A 158 7.08 -8.08 7.44
N ASN A 159 7.22 -9.40 7.59
CA ASN A 159 6.18 -10.37 7.26
C ASN A 159 5.39 -10.84 8.50
N THR A 160 5.80 -10.43 9.71
CA THR A 160 5.26 -11.01 10.96
C THR A 160 3.91 -10.44 11.38
N ASN A 161 3.37 -9.45 10.67
CA ASN A 161 2.15 -8.70 11.06
C ASN A 161 1.23 -8.34 9.86
N VAL A 162 1.22 -9.17 8.81
CA VAL A 162 0.45 -8.98 7.56
C VAL A 162 -1.07 -8.95 7.78
N ILE A 163 -1.54 -9.40 8.95
CA ILE A 163 -2.95 -9.77 9.22
C ILE A 163 -3.92 -8.56 9.32
N TYR A 164 -3.45 -7.32 9.43
CA TYR A 164 -4.35 -6.16 9.61
C TYR A 164 -3.88 -4.93 8.84
N ILE A 165 -4.40 -4.70 7.64
CA ILE A 165 -4.11 -3.50 6.82
C ILE A 165 -4.92 -2.30 7.32
#